data_AF-S8FBG6-F1
#
_entry.id   AF-S8FBG6-F1
#
_cell.length_a   1.000
_cell.length_b   1.000
_cell.length_c   1.000
_cell.angle_alpha   90.00
_cell.angle_beta   90.00
_cell.angle_gamma   90.00
#
_symmetry.space_group_name_H-M   'P 1'
#
loop_
_entity.id
_entity.type
_entity.pdbx_description
1 polymer ?
#
loop_
_entity_poly.entity_id
_entity_poly.type
_entity_poly.pdbx_seq_one_letter_code
_entity_poly.pdbx_strand_id
1 'polypeptide(L)'
;MYKSPRNGFHESNEAYTPTHVPCPPDTSLVRHAGTGTNQSLNPSESAYVGSRQSLVLPSAWKSYLANVEAQVESKNVSALPGYVSDILSGVNGSSAYPTFGIATSGGGYRAAIVGAGVLNALDGRNASAVEAGTGGLLQAATYLTGLSGGSWLVTSLAQADFPTLPGLVFRPNDASGWGGWNTEFSLESPTSDKAQDLAYDLDLVTEIQGKLLAGYPVSIVDLWARILARHFANGTNANDYFDSSLPHGAGITLSSLVNVSSFVSFEQPFPIVIADSRSWNENFSNLYPNSDDNVPLTNPVYEFSVYEMGSFDPSLAAFTPTEYLGSKAESDICTVGFDQLSFIAGTSSNIFSALNYTVPSINCRCGHLSLHEVSMQALQNGTNLLTPLLELLTHLSNDTSVLDWAVTARYPNPFYGLNEGTYVDWNATDLALVDGGYDGEGIPFMPLLAKARGVDVIWATDASGNDTNFVDGYVMSATQARVELLSSTYDFPPVPSNTATWLADGVTTHPTFFGCNSSSPVPLVIYLPNGAPPLGQTPLTNISTLALAFQPEEIEGAMAQAFDLTTQGIAMETNGEWEKDPEWPACLACAVVDRSRERAAVERSGVCESCMLRYCWS
;
A
#
# COMPACT_ATOMS: atom_id res chain seq x y z
N MET A 1 -45.11 21.00 5.32
CA MET A 1 -44.19 22.11 4.98
C MET A 1 -43.43 22.52 6.23
N TYR A 2 -42.38 21.78 6.57
CA TYR A 2 -41.37 22.26 7.51
C TYR A 2 -40.33 23.02 6.70
N LYS A 3 -40.08 24.27 7.10
CA LYS A 3 -39.08 25.13 6.49
C LYS A 3 -37.71 24.49 6.68
N SER A 4 -37.07 24.14 5.56
CA SER A 4 -35.63 23.90 5.46
C SER A 4 -34.89 25.11 6.04
N PRO A 5 -33.92 24.92 6.94
CA PRO A 5 -32.90 25.92 7.16
C PRO A 5 -32.05 25.96 5.89
N ARG A 6 -31.99 27.13 5.25
CA ARG A 6 -31.03 27.41 4.18
C ARG A 6 -29.74 27.95 4.79
N ASN A 7 -28.63 27.50 4.22
CA ASN A 7 -27.32 28.14 4.09
C ASN A 7 -26.29 27.91 5.21
N GLY A 8 -25.67 26.74 5.12
CA GLY A 8 -24.23 26.54 5.26
C GLY A 8 -23.95 25.20 4.59
N PHE A 9 -23.43 25.19 3.36
CA PHE A 9 -22.93 23.93 2.80
C PHE A 9 -21.77 23.50 3.70
N HIS A 10 -21.81 22.28 4.24
CA HIS A 10 -20.63 21.69 4.88
C HIS A 10 -19.51 21.70 3.83
N GLU A 11 -18.41 22.41 4.09
CA GLU A 11 -17.31 22.55 3.11
C GLU A 11 -16.82 21.18 2.65
N SER A 12 -16.76 20.20 3.56
CA SER A 12 -16.51 18.79 3.27
C SER A 12 -17.43 18.19 2.20
N ASN A 13 -18.75 18.45 2.26
CA ASN A 13 -19.71 17.91 1.31
C ASN A 13 -19.46 18.44 -0.10
N GLU A 14 -19.24 19.75 -0.22
CA GLU A 14 -18.94 20.39 -1.50
C GLU A 14 -17.60 19.87 -2.06
N ALA A 15 -16.56 19.79 -1.23
CA ALA A 15 -15.23 19.35 -1.63
C ALA A 15 -15.14 17.84 -1.97
N TYR A 16 -15.98 17.00 -1.36
CA TYR A 16 -16.07 15.56 -1.65
C TYR A 16 -16.98 15.25 -2.86
N THR A 17 -17.76 16.23 -3.35
CA THR A 17 -18.70 16.02 -4.46
C THR A 17 -17.96 16.02 -5.81
N PRO A 18 -18.04 14.94 -6.60
CA PRO A 18 -17.48 14.94 -7.94
C PRO A 18 -18.27 15.89 -8.85
N THR A 19 -17.58 16.57 -9.76
CA THR A 19 -18.19 17.57 -10.65
C THR A 19 -17.96 17.22 -12.11
N HIS A 20 -18.93 17.60 -12.95
CA HIS A 20 -18.83 17.42 -14.40
C HIS A 20 -18.19 18.64 -15.05
N VAL A 21 -17.18 18.39 -15.88
CA VAL A 21 -16.49 19.38 -16.68
C VAL A 21 -16.44 18.91 -18.14
N PRO A 22 -16.40 19.82 -19.13
CA PRO A 22 -16.04 19.44 -20.49
C PRO A 22 -14.66 18.77 -20.47
N CYS A 23 -14.52 17.59 -21.10
CA CYS A 23 -13.21 16.98 -21.26
C CYS A 23 -12.28 17.93 -22.03
N PRO A 24 -10.98 18.00 -21.68
CA PRO A 24 -10.02 18.69 -22.53
C PRO A 24 -10.04 18.16 -23.97
N PRO A 25 -9.73 18.98 -24.98
CA PRO A 25 -9.61 18.51 -26.35
C PRO A 25 -8.61 17.36 -26.46
N ASP A 26 -8.94 16.35 -27.27
CA ASP A 26 -8.12 15.16 -27.53
C ASP A 26 -7.87 14.25 -26.29
N THR A 27 -8.64 14.42 -25.20
CA THR A 27 -8.59 13.51 -24.05
C THR A 27 -9.05 12.10 -24.46
N SER A 28 -8.16 11.13 -24.28
CA SER A 28 -8.52 9.71 -24.30
C SER A 28 -8.74 9.23 -22.87
N LEU A 29 -9.95 8.75 -22.56
CA LEU A 29 -10.27 8.14 -21.26
C LEU A 29 -9.71 6.72 -21.11
N VAL A 30 -9.16 6.15 -22.19
CA VAL A 30 -8.54 4.82 -22.18
C VAL A 30 -7.18 4.89 -22.83
N ARG A 31 -6.17 4.37 -22.13
CA ARG A 31 -4.83 4.09 -22.62
C ARG A 31 -4.60 2.59 -22.61
N HIS A 32 -4.33 1.99 -23.76
CA HIS A 32 -3.90 0.60 -23.81
C HIS A 32 -2.47 0.48 -23.31
N ALA A 33 -2.27 -0.33 -22.27
CA ALA A 33 -0.97 -0.55 -21.66
C ALA A 33 -0.12 -1.54 -22.47
N GLY A 34 -0.76 -2.47 -23.19
CA GLY A 34 -0.10 -3.61 -23.80
C GLY A 34 0.21 -4.72 -22.78
N THR A 35 0.65 -5.88 -23.25
CA THR A 35 0.95 -7.06 -22.42
C THR A 35 2.36 -7.58 -22.66
N GLY A 36 2.90 -8.31 -21.69
CA GLY A 36 4.26 -8.88 -21.77
C GLY A 36 5.31 -7.81 -22.09
N THR A 37 6.14 -8.06 -23.10
CA THR A 37 7.21 -7.14 -23.51
C THR A 37 6.73 -5.88 -24.23
N ASN A 38 5.44 -5.80 -24.59
CA ASN A 38 4.84 -4.63 -25.23
C ASN A 38 4.17 -3.70 -24.21
N GLN A 39 4.31 -3.98 -22.92
CA GLN A 39 3.82 -3.09 -21.88
C GLN A 39 4.45 -1.70 -22.02
N SER A 40 3.65 -0.66 -21.75
CA SER A 40 4.03 0.73 -21.80
C SER A 40 3.46 1.48 -20.60
N LEU A 41 4.27 2.37 -20.03
CA LEU A 41 3.84 3.27 -18.96
C LEU A 41 3.07 4.47 -19.52
N ASN A 42 2.35 5.15 -18.64
CA ASN A 42 1.94 6.52 -18.90
C ASN A 42 3.16 7.40 -19.27
N PRO A 43 3.06 8.27 -20.30
CA PRO A 43 4.13 9.21 -20.62
C PRO A 43 4.53 10.11 -19.45
N SER A 44 3.57 10.52 -18.60
CA SER A 44 3.82 11.36 -17.43
C SER A 44 4.55 10.60 -16.32
N GLU A 45 4.22 9.32 -16.09
CA GLU A 45 4.99 8.45 -15.18
C GLU A 45 6.42 8.28 -15.70
N SER A 46 6.57 7.98 -16.99
CA SER A 46 7.89 7.85 -17.64
C SER A 46 8.73 9.13 -17.50
N ALA A 47 8.11 10.31 -17.66
CA ALA A 47 8.77 11.60 -17.52
C ALA A 47 9.17 11.89 -16.07
N TYR A 48 8.31 11.56 -15.10
CA TYR A 48 8.59 11.70 -13.67
C TYR A 48 9.78 10.82 -13.27
N VAL A 49 9.72 9.54 -13.60
CA VAL A 49 10.77 8.56 -13.27
C VAL A 49 12.09 8.91 -13.95
N GLY A 50 12.06 9.32 -15.22
CA GLY A 50 13.25 9.79 -15.94
C GLY A 50 13.86 11.06 -15.32
N SER A 51 13.03 11.98 -14.82
CA SER A 51 13.51 13.18 -14.11
C SER A 51 14.12 12.82 -12.76
N ARG A 52 13.48 11.94 -11.99
CA ARG A 52 14.05 11.42 -10.73
C ARG A 52 15.38 10.71 -10.96
N GLN A 53 15.48 9.87 -11.99
CA GLN A 53 16.70 9.14 -12.34
C GLN A 53 17.89 10.05 -12.68
N SER A 54 17.62 11.21 -13.29
CA SER A 54 18.67 12.16 -13.69
C SER A 54 18.99 13.21 -12.63
N LEU A 55 18.00 13.63 -11.83
CA LEU A 55 18.13 14.76 -10.91
C LEU A 55 18.32 14.35 -9.44
N VAL A 56 17.73 13.24 -9.00
CA VAL A 56 17.65 12.87 -7.57
C VAL A 56 18.44 11.61 -7.24
N LEU A 57 18.26 10.54 -8.02
CA LEU A 57 18.90 9.24 -7.76
C LEU A 57 20.44 9.31 -7.69
N PRO A 58 21.17 10.12 -8.50
CA PRO A 58 22.62 10.15 -8.43
C PRO A 58 23.17 10.57 -7.06
N SER A 59 22.54 11.56 -6.41
CA SER A 59 22.90 11.96 -5.05
C SER A 59 22.41 10.97 -4.00
N ALA A 60 21.22 10.40 -4.17
CA ALA A 60 20.66 9.44 -3.21
C ALA A 60 21.53 8.17 -3.12
N TRP A 61 21.92 7.60 -4.26
CA TRP A 61 22.79 6.41 -4.31
C TRP A 61 24.18 6.66 -3.75
N LYS A 62 24.78 7.83 -4.01
CA LYS A 62 26.07 8.23 -3.43
C LYS A 62 26.01 8.36 -1.91
N SER A 63 24.94 8.97 -1.39
CA SER A 63 24.75 9.10 0.06
C SER A 63 24.55 7.74 0.73
N TYR A 64 23.74 6.86 0.12
CA TYR A 64 23.57 5.49 0.61
C TYR A 64 24.90 4.72 0.60
N LEU A 65 25.67 4.77 -0.50
CA LEU A 65 26.99 4.14 -0.60
C LEU A 65 27.93 4.62 0.51
N ALA A 66 28.01 5.93 0.75
CA ALA A 66 28.86 6.49 1.79
C ALA A 66 28.50 5.97 3.19
N ASN A 67 27.19 5.81 3.47
CA ASN A 67 26.72 5.24 4.74
C ASN A 67 27.15 3.77 4.89
N VAL A 68 27.05 2.98 3.81
CA VAL A 68 27.47 1.58 3.81
C VAL A 68 28.98 1.46 3.99
N GLU A 69 29.78 2.23 3.24
CA GLU A 69 31.25 2.22 3.34
C GLU A 69 31.73 2.59 4.75
N ALA A 70 31.12 3.59 5.37
CA ALA A 70 31.41 3.97 6.76
C ALA A 70 31.09 2.84 7.75
N GLN A 71 30.02 2.08 7.52
CA GLN A 71 29.68 0.91 8.36
C GLN A 71 30.59 -0.29 8.13
N VAL A 72 30.98 -0.54 6.88
CA VAL A 72 31.94 -1.60 6.54
C VAL A 72 33.27 -1.33 7.24
N GLU A 73 33.75 -0.08 7.23
CA GLU A 73 34.95 0.33 7.94
C GLU A 73 34.80 0.22 9.46
N SER A 74 33.73 0.80 10.03
CA SER A 74 33.54 0.87 11.49
C SER A 74 33.37 -0.51 12.15
N LYS A 75 32.72 -1.45 11.45
CA LYS A 75 32.49 -2.82 11.92
C LYS A 75 33.57 -3.81 11.47
N ASN A 76 34.61 -3.34 10.80
CA ASN A 76 35.71 -4.17 10.28
C ASN A 76 35.20 -5.35 9.41
N VAL A 77 34.21 -5.07 8.57
CA VAL A 77 33.66 -6.00 7.58
C VAL A 77 34.55 -5.98 6.33
N SER A 78 34.53 -7.07 5.55
CA SER A 78 35.24 -7.11 4.27
C SER A 78 34.77 -5.99 3.33
N ALA A 79 35.72 -5.34 2.65
CA ALA A 79 35.44 -4.24 1.74
C ALA A 79 34.44 -4.63 0.64
N LEU A 80 33.60 -3.66 0.24
CA LEU A 80 32.69 -3.83 -0.89
C LEU A 80 33.49 -4.13 -2.18
N PRO A 81 33.01 -5.04 -3.04
CA PRO A 81 33.59 -5.22 -4.36
C PRO A 81 33.46 -3.94 -5.20
N GLY A 82 34.45 -3.66 -6.06
CA GLY A 82 34.50 -2.43 -6.85
C GLY A 82 33.23 -2.13 -7.65
N TYR A 83 32.57 -3.16 -8.21
CA TYR A 83 31.34 -2.96 -8.98
C TYR A 83 30.18 -2.40 -8.14
N VAL A 84 30.13 -2.67 -6.83
CA VAL A 84 29.09 -2.12 -5.94
C VAL A 84 29.27 -0.61 -5.86
N SER A 85 30.49 -0.16 -5.54
CA SER A 85 30.84 1.25 -5.48
C SER A 85 30.71 1.92 -6.85
N ASP A 86 31.12 1.28 -7.94
CA ASP A 86 31.03 1.85 -9.31
C ASP A 86 29.57 2.06 -9.77
N ILE A 87 28.68 1.12 -9.43
CA ILE A 87 27.24 1.23 -9.71
C ILE A 87 26.63 2.37 -8.89
N LEU A 88 26.80 2.34 -7.57
CA LEU A 88 26.12 3.30 -6.67
C LEU A 88 26.71 4.71 -6.72
N SER A 89 28.00 4.85 -7.02
CA SER A 89 28.63 6.15 -7.24
C SER A 89 28.29 6.77 -8.60
N GLY A 90 27.73 5.98 -9.52
CA GLY A 90 27.39 6.42 -10.87
C GLY A 90 28.57 6.45 -11.86
N VAL A 91 29.70 5.82 -11.54
CA VAL A 91 30.84 5.67 -12.47
C VAL A 91 30.40 4.96 -13.75
N ASN A 92 29.48 4.00 -13.63
CA ASN A 92 28.91 3.25 -14.76
C ASN A 92 27.77 4.00 -15.51
N GLY A 93 27.50 5.26 -15.14
CA GLY A 93 26.43 6.08 -15.72
C GLY A 93 25.06 5.85 -15.09
N SER A 94 24.11 6.76 -15.35
CA SER A 94 22.79 6.77 -14.70
C SER A 94 21.89 5.58 -15.05
N SER A 95 22.15 4.92 -16.20
CA SER A 95 21.44 3.69 -16.59
C SER A 95 21.92 2.45 -15.83
N ALA A 96 23.04 2.55 -15.11
CA ALA A 96 23.56 1.44 -14.30
C ALA A 96 22.97 1.42 -12.88
N TYR A 97 22.31 2.50 -12.44
CA TYR A 97 21.62 2.49 -11.15
C TYR A 97 20.53 1.42 -11.11
N PRO A 98 20.34 0.75 -9.97
CA PRO A 98 19.24 -0.19 -9.82
C PRO A 98 17.91 0.57 -9.77
N THR A 99 16.91 0.07 -10.50
CA THR A 99 15.52 0.50 -10.27
C THR A 99 15.01 -0.18 -9.00
N PHE A 100 14.97 0.58 -7.89
CA PHE A 100 14.60 0.08 -6.58
C PHE A 100 13.13 0.39 -6.25
N GLY A 101 12.33 -0.64 -5.97
CA GLY A 101 10.93 -0.50 -5.51
C GLY A 101 10.79 -0.87 -4.04
N ILE A 102 9.86 -0.22 -3.34
CA ILE A 102 9.46 -0.58 -1.98
C ILE A 102 7.98 -0.94 -1.99
N ALA A 103 7.62 -2.07 -1.38
CA ALA A 103 6.24 -2.53 -1.20
C ALA A 103 5.92 -2.66 0.29
N THR A 104 4.79 -2.07 0.71
CA THR A 104 4.28 -2.15 2.09
C THR A 104 2.97 -2.93 2.11
N SER A 105 2.91 -4.00 2.91
CA SER A 105 1.77 -4.91 3.00
C SER A 105 0.50 -4.28 3.56
N GLY A 106 -0.59 -5.07 3.53
CA GLY A 106 -1.80 -4.83 4.30
C GLY A 106 -1.73 -5.29 5.75
N GLY A 107 -2.77 -4.94 6.53
CA GLY A 107 -2.86 -5.27 7.97
C GLY A 107 -3.29 -4.12 8.88
N GLY A 108 -4.11 -3.18 8.39
CA GLY A 108 -4.61 -2.05 9.17
C GLY A 108 -3.50 -1.20 9.80
N TYR A 109 -3.72 -0.71 11.03
CA TYR A 109 -2.73 0.11 11.74
C TYR A 109 -1.39 -0.59 11.93
N ARG A 110 -1.37 -1.92 12.18
CA ARG A 110 -0.11 -2.67 12.28
C ARG A 110 0.75 -2.45 11.05
N ALA A 111 0.18 -2.61 9.86
CA ALA A 111 0.91 -2.45 8.62
C ALA A 111 1.36 -1.01 8.38
N ALA A 112 0.50 -0.03 8.68
CA ALA A 112 0.87 1.39 8.60
C ALA A 112 2.05 1.72 9.53
N ILE A 113 1.99 1.30 10.80
CA ILE A 113 2.99 1.56 11.84
C ILE A 113 4.31 0.83 11.55
N VAL A 114 4.24 -0.47 11.24
CA VAL A 114 5.43 -1.27 10.89
C VAL A 114 6.05 -0.71 9.61
N GLY A 115 5.25 -0.43 8.59
CA GLY A 115 5.72 0.22 7.36
C GLY A 115 6.41 1.56 7.65
N ALA A 116 5.84 2.41 8.51
CA ALA A 116 6.45 3.68 8.89
C ALA A 116 7.79 3.49 9.62
N GLY A 117 7.89 2.52 10.54
CA GLY A 117 9.14 2.19 11.21
C GLY A 117 10.22 1.64 10.26
N VAL A 118 9.82 0.83 9.28
CA VAL A 118 10.72 0.33 8.23
C VAL A 118 11.19 1.46 7.33
N LEU A 119 10.28 2.30 6.83
CA LEU A 119 10.67 3.46 6.01
C LEU A 119 11.56 4.43 6.81
N ASN A 120 11.34 4.57 8.12
CA ASN A 120 12.20 5.36 9.00
C ASN A 120 13.63 4.80 9.11
N ALA A 121 13.79 3.48 9.03
CA ALA A 121 15.09 2.82 8.98
C ALA A 121 15.76 2.89 7.60
N LEU A 122 14.99 3.12 6.53
CA LEU A 122 15.53 3.35 5.19
C LEU A 122 15.76 4.85 4.90
N ASP A 123 15.28 5.75 5.76
CA ASP A 123 15.32 7.19 5.55
C ASP A 123 16.71 7.77 5.84
N GLY A 124 17.37 8.32 4.81
CA GLY A 124 18.67 9.00 4.94
C GLY A 124 18.62 10.30 5.72
N ARG A 125 17.42 10.80 6.06
CA ARG A 125 17.22 11.96 6.95
C ARG A 125 17.20 11.56 8.43
N ASN A 126 17.16 10.25 8.73
CA ASN A 126 17.27 9.73 10.09
C ASN A 126 18.74 9.37 10.40
N ALA A 127 19.32 10.06 11.39
CA ALA A 127 20.71 9.84 11.79
C ALA A 127 20.99 8.40 12.25
N SER A 128 20.05 7.75 12.94
CA SER A 128 20.19 6.36 13.38
C SER A 128 20.15 5.39 12.20
N ALA A 129 19.38 5.68 11.16
CA ALA A 129 19.35 4.88 9.93
C ALA A 129 20.66 5.00 9.15
N VAL A 130 21.20 6.22 9.08
CA VAL A 130 22.53 6.50 8.51
C VAL A 130 23.62 5.74 9.27
N GLU A 131 23.60 5.78 10.60
CA GLU A 131 24.51 5.01 11.46
C GLU A 131 24.30 3.50 11.34
N ALA A 132 23.09 3.04 11.01
CA ALA A 132 22.84 1.62 10.73
C ALA A 132 23.29 1.17 9.33
N GLY A 133 23.66 2.09 8.43
CA GLY A 133 24.05 1.79 7.05
C GLY A 133 22.89 1.41 6.12
N THR A 134 21.65 1.64 6.55
CA THR A 134 20.42 1.39 5.78
C THR A 134 19.79 2.69 5.27
N GLY A 135 20.09 3.81 5.93
CA GLY A 135 19.60 5.13 5.57
C GLY A 135 20.05 5.57 4.18
N GLY A 136 19.09 6.11 3.40
CA GLY A 136 19.29 6.60 2.04
C GLY A 136 18.52 5.78 0.99
N LEU A 137 18.14 4.54 1.32
CA LEU A 137 17.37 3.68 0.43
C LEU A 137 15.97 4.24 0.13
N LEU A 138 15.33 4.91 1.08
CA LEU A 138 14.05 5.59 0.80
C LEU A 138 14.21 6.71 -0.25
N GLN A 139 15.27 7.50 -0.16
CA GLN A 139 15.56 8.53 -1.16
C GLN A 139 16.00 7.95 -2.51
N ALA A 140 16.53 6.73 -2.51
CA ALA A 140 16.96 6.03 -3.71
C ALA A 140 15.84 5.21 -4.39
N ALA A 141 14.70 5.01 -3.72
CA ALA A 141 13.57 4.27 -4.27
C ALA A 141 12.91 5.02 -5.43
N THR A 142 12.63 4.29 -6.51
CA THR A 142 11.89 4.78 -7.67
C THR A 142 10.39 4.72 -7.46
N TYR A 143 9.90 3.63 -6.86
CA TYR A 143 8.47 3.36 -6.63
C TYR A 143 8.21 3.01 -5.16
N LEU A 144 7.05 3.41 -4.66
CA LEU A 144 6.54 3.02 -3.35
C LEU A 144 5.09 2.54 -3.50
N THR A 145 4.85 1.26 -3.25
CA THR A 145 3.53 0.63 -3.38
C THR A 145 2.93 0.28 -2.02
N GLY A 146 1.61 0.45 -1.89
CA GLY A 146 0.86 0.11 -0.67
C GLY A 146 -0.51 -0.52 -0.97
N LEU A 147 -0.96 -1.41 -0.09
CA LEU A 147 -2.34 -1.89 -0.06
C LEU A 147 -2.87 -1.90 1.37
N SER A 148 -4.18 -1.82 1.56
CA SER A 148 -4.83 -1.83 2.88
C SER A 148 -4.17 -0.83 3.85
N GLY A 149 -3.77 -1.24 5.06
CA GLY A 149 -3.01 -0.39 6.00
C GLY A 149 -1.74 0.25 5.41
N GLY A 150 -1.03 -0.44 4.52
CA GLY A 150 0.10 0.13 3.77
C GLY A 150 -0.32 1.27 2.84
N SER A 151 -1.54 1.23 2.29
CA SER A 151 -2.08 2.35 1.49
C SER A 151 -2.27 3.62 2.32
N TRP A 152 -2.61 3.50 3.61
CA TRP A 152 -2.74 4.66 4.52
C TRP A 152 -1.39 5.35 4.70
N LEU A 153 -0.32 4.57 4.88
CA LEU A 153 1.04 5.08 4.95
C LEU A 153 1.47 5.75 3.64
N VAL A 154 1.31 5.08 2.50
CA VAL A 154 1.77 5.61 1.20
C VAL A 154 1.01 6.89 0.84
N THR A 155 -0.31 6.90 0.99
CA THR A 155 -1.13 8.06 0.65
C THR A 155 -0.90 9.23 1.60
N SER A 156 -0.80 8.99 2.91
CA SER A 156 -0.48 10.05 3.88
C SER A 156 0.90 10.65 3.63
N LEU A 157 1.93 9.81 3.42
CA LEU A 157 3.30 10.27 3.16
C LEU A 157 3.37 11.13 1.88
N ALA A 158 2.68 10.72 0.83
CA ALA A 158 2.70 11.43 -0.45
C ALA A 158 2.01 12.80 -0.36
N GLN A 159 0.84 12.88 0.31
CA GLN A 159 0.11 14.13 0.44
C GLN A 159 0.68 15.10 1.48
N ALA A 160 1.39 14.59 2.49
CA ALA A 160 1.96 15.37 3.59
C ALA A 160 3.21 16.17 3.19
N ASP A 161 3.54 16.20 1.89
CA ASP A 161 4.77 16.76 1.34
C ASP A 161 6.03 16.01 1.81
N PHE A 162 5.92 14.68 1.90
CA PHE A 162 7.03 13.74 2.15
C PHE A 162 7.91 14.07 3.37
N PRO A 163 7.33 14.26 4.58
CA PRO A 163 8.12 14.51 5.79
C PRO A 163 8.99 13.29 6.17
N THR A 164 9.81 13.45 7.21
CA THR A 164 10.41 12.28 7.89
C THR A 164 9.30 11.44 8.52
N LEU A 165 9.50 10.14 8.71
CA LEU A 165 8.44 9.27 9.24
C LEU A 165 7.97 9.65 10.65
N PRO A 166 8.83 10.06 11.60
CA PRO A 166 8.36 10.64 12.84
C PRO A 166 7.56 11.93 12.65
N GLY A 167 7.91 12.76 11.66
CA GLY A 167 7.14 13.94 11.28
C GLY A 167 5.84 13.63 10.54
N LEU A 168 5.74 12.46 9.91
CA LEU A 168 4.48 11.97 9.37
C LEU A 168 3.54 11.54 10.49
N VAL A 169 4.04 10.80 11.47
CA VAL A 169 3.20 10.16 12.49
C VAL A 169 2.90 11.10 13.66
N PHE A 170 3.92 11.77 14.21
CA PHE A 170 3.84 12.47 15.50
C PHE A 170 3.89 13.99 15.40
N ARG A 171 3.86 14.56 14.19
CA ARG A 171 3.96 16.02 14.06
C ARG A 171 2.83 16.66 14.86
N PRO A 172 3.11 17.68 15.69
CA PRO A 172 2.06 18.37 16.40
C PRO A 172 1.13 19.07 15.42
N ASN A 173 -0.14 18.77 15.57
CA ASN A 173 -1.30 19.40 14.97
C ASN A 173 -1.20 20.94 14.84
N ASP A 174 -0.77 21.43 13.68
CA ASP A 174 -0.91 22.84 13.28
C ASP A 174 -2.10 22.99 12.32
N ALA A 175 -2.93 24.03 12.51
CA ALA A 175 -4.19 24.21 11.77
C ALA A 175 -3.98 24.61 10.29
N SER A 176 -2.75 24.58 9.77
CA SER A 176 -2.39 25.10 8.44
C SER A 176 -1.65 24.10 7.54
N GLY A 177 -1.53 22.84 7.95
CA GLY A 177 -0.82 21.81 7.19
C GLY A 177 -1.00 20.40 7.74
N TRP A 178 0.02 19.57 7.55
CA TRP A 178 0.05 18.19 8.06
C TRP A 178 0.17 18.15 9.58
N GLY A 179 -0.79 17.51 10.24
CA GLY A 179 -0.94 17.46 11.69
C GLY A 179 -0.53 16.15 12.35
N GLY A 180 0.05 15.19 11.61
CA GLY A 180 0.31 13.86 12.15
C GLY A 180 -0.87 12.91 11.96
N TRP A 181 -0.71 11.66 12.41
CA TRP A 181 -1.82 10.70 12.44
C TRP A 181 -2.63 10.88 13.73
N ASN A 182 -3.96 10.93 13.61
CA ASN A 182 -4.88 11.07 14.75
C ASN A 182 -5.25 9.69 15.34
N THR A 183 -4.25 8.88 15.69
CA THR A 183 -4.45 7.47 16.10
C THR A 183 -5.08 7.28 17.46
N GLU A 184 -5.07 8.32 18.30
CA GLU A 184 -5.67 8.32 19.63
C GLU A 184 -7.20 8.25 19.58
N PHE A 185 -7.79 8.65 18.45
CA PHE A 185 -9.20 8.44 18.16
C PHE A 185 -9.41 7.04 17.60
N SER A 186 -10.49 6.38 18.00
CA SER A 186 -10.85 5.08 17.41
C SER A 186 -11.49 5.27 16.03
N LEU A 187 -11.07 4.42 15.08
CA LEU A 187 -11.67 4.32 13.76
C LEU A 187 -13.15 3.87 13.80
N GLU A 188 -13.62 3.29 14.90
CA GLU A 188 -15.02 2.83 15.07
C GLU A 188 -15.86 3.79 15.93
N SER A 189 -15.31 4.28 17.05
CA SER A 189 -16.02 5.16 17.99
C SER A 189 -15.03 6.17 18.58
N PRO A 190 -14.81 7.32 17.92
CA PRO A 190 -13.79 8.29 18.30
C PRO A 190 -13.98 8.91 19.69
N THR A 191 -15.17 8.80 20.28
CA THR A 191 -15.45 9.29 21.64
C THR A 191 -16.34 8.35 22.44
N SER A 192 -16.26 8.45 23.78
CA SER A 192 -17.18 7.75 24.68
C SER A 192 -18.49 8.50 24.91
N ASP A 193 -18.59 9.77 24.47
CA ASP A 193 -19.83 10.55 24.51
C ASP A 193 -20.74 10.14 23.34
N LYS A 194 -21.77 9.36 23.65
CA LYS A 194 -22.73 8.83 22.66
C LYS A 194 -23.43 9.90 21.82
N ALA A 195 -23.64 11.10 22.36
CA ALA A 195 -24.33 12.17 21.62
C ALA A 195 -23.38 12.81 20.61
N GLN A 196 -22.11 12.99 20.98
CA GLN A 196 -21.07 13.47 20.08
C GLN A 196 -20.72 12.43 19.02
N ASP A 197 -20.63 11.14 19.38
CA ASP A 197 -20.37 10.02 18.47
C ASP A 197 -21.48 9.92 17.40
N LEU A 198 -22.75 10.00 17.82
CA LEU A 198 -23.88 10.02 16.89
C LEU A 198 -23.88 11.27 15.98
N ALA A 199 -23.50 12.44 16.51
CA ALA A 199 -23.40 13.66 15.71
C ALA A 199 -22.28 13.53 14.65
N TYR A 200 -21.12 13.02 15.06
CA TYR A 200 -20.01 12.70 14.16
C TYR A 200 -20.44 11.77 13.02
N ASP A 201 -21.12 10.68 13.34
CA ASP A 201 -21.60 9.73 12.32
C ASP A 201 -22.60 10.36 11.34
N LEU A 202 -23.52 11.20 11.83
CA LEU A 202 -24.46 11.93 10.98
C LEU A 202 -23.76 12.97 10.11
N ASP A 203 -22.69 13.59 10.61
CA ASP A 203 -21.85 14.49 9.84
C ASP A 203 -21.14 13.72 8.71
N LEU A 204 -20.56 12.54 8.96
CA LEU A 204 -19.97 11.69 7.92
C LEU A 204 -20.97 11.36 6.79
N VAL A 205 -22.22 11.01 7.14
CA VAL A 205 -23.29 10.79 6.14
C VAL A 205 -23.58 12.05 5.34
N THR A 206 -23.59 13.20 6.01
CA THR A 206 -23.82 14.49 5.37
C THR A 206 -22.67 14.83 4.42
N GLU A 207 -21.42 14.52 4.75
CA GLU A 207 -20.24 14.77 3.90
C GLU A 207 -20.32 14.00 2.57
N ILE A 208 -20.77 12.74 2.58
CA ILE A 208 -20.81 11.92 1.35
C ILE A 208 -22.09 12.14 0.52
N GLN A 209 -23.10 12.81 1.07
CA GLN A 209 -24.40 13.00 0.41
C GLN A 209 -24.27 13.66 -0.96
N GLY A 210 -23.33 14.59 -1.13
CA GLY A 210 -23.15 15.34 -2.36
C GLY A 210 -22.74 14.45 -3.54
N LYS A 211 -21.91 13.42 -3.29
CA LYS A 211 -21.56 12.38 -4.28
C LYS A 211 -22.80 11.63 -4.79
N LEU A 212 -23.70 11.24 -3.88
CA LEU A 212 -24.97 10.59 -4.25
C LEU A 212 -25.88 11.54 -5.06
N LEU A 213 -26.00 12.80 -4.64
CA LEU A 213 -26.82 13.80 -5.34
C LEU A 213 -26.25 14.17 -6.72
N ALA A 214 -24.95 14.04 -6.91
CA ALA A 214 -24.28 14.17 -8.21
C ALA A 214 -24.48 12.94 -9.12
N GLY A 215 -25.15 11.89 -8.64
CA GLY A 215 -25.52 10.70 -9.42
C GLY A 215 -24.49 9.58 -9.39
N TYR A 216 -23.50 9.64 -8.50
CA TYR A 216 -22.52 8.58 -8.30
C TYR A 216 -22.96 7.58 -7.23
N PRO A 217 -22.54 6.31 -7.34
CA PRO A 217 -22.80 5.34 -6.31
C PRO A 217 -22.07 5.71 -5.01
N VAL A 218 -22.73 5.44 -3.88
CA VAL A 218 -22.20 5.63 -2.54
C VAL A 218 -22.38 4.34 -1.76
N SER A 219 -21.33 3.87 -1.09
CA SER A 219 -21.36 2.64 -0.28
C SER A 219 -20.77 2.87 1.11
N ILE A 220 -20.67 1.81 1.93
CA ILE A 220 -20.00 1.88 3.24
C ILE A 220 -18.54 2.38 3.10
N VAL A 221 -17.93 2.16 1.93
CA VAL A 221 -16.54 2.58 1.66
C VAL A 221 -16.42 4.11 1.62
N ASP A 222 -17.47 4.84 1.24
CA ASP A 222 -17.46 6.30 1.30
C ASP A 222 -17.44 6.80 2.75
N LEU A 223 -18.21 6.18 3.65
CA LEU A 223 -18.15 6.52 5.08
C LEU A 223 -16.76 6.16 5.66
N TRP A 224 -16.26 4.97 5.31
CA TRP A 224 -14.92 4.54 5.70
C TRP A 224 -13.83 5.50 5.23
N ALA A 225 -13.93 5.99 4.00
CA ALA A 225 -13.02 6.97 3.43
C ALA A 225 -13.03 8.31 4.20
N ARG A 226 -14.18 8.74 4.72
CA ARG A 226 -14.29 9.97 5.53
C ARG A 226 -13.75 9.80 6.94
N ILE A 227 -13.87 8.61 7.51
CA ILE A 227 -13.17 8.23 8.75
C ILE A 227 -11.66 8.28 8.50
N LEU A 228 -11.15 7.53 7.51
CA LEU A 228 -9.72 7.50 7.21
C LEU A 228 -9.12 8.88 6.90
N ALA A 229 -9.88 9.77 6.23
CA ALA A 229 -9.43 11.13 5.97
C ALA A 229 -9.09 11.88 7.27
N ARG A 230 -9.85 11.69 8.35
CA ARG A 230 -9.57 12.31 9.65
C ARG A 230 -8.32 11.78 10.32
N HIS A 231 -7.88 10.57 9.98
CA HIS A 231 -6.68 9.97 10.55
C HIS A 231 -5.42 10.21 9.72
N PHE A 232 -5.56 10.21 8.39
CA PHE A 232 -4.42 10.08 7.46
C PHE A 232 -4.37 11.18 6.38
N ALA A 233 -5.22 12.20 6.46
CA ALA A 233 -5.19 13.32 5.52
C ALA A 233 -4.98 14.68 6.20
N ASN A 234 -4.42 15.63 5.45
CA ASN A 234 -4.32 17.03 5.85
C ASN A 234 -5.70 17.61 6.19
N GLY A 235 -5.71 18.56 7.12
CA GLY A 235 -6.92 19.32 7.47
C GLY A 235 -7.74 18.72 8.62
N THR A 236 -7.16 17.79 9.38
CA THR A 236 -7.74 17.32 10.65
C THR A 236 -6.67 17.21 11.72
N ASN A 237 -6.98 17.70 12.90
CA ASN A 237 -6.21 17.54 14.11
C ASN A 237 -7.08 17.20 15.32
N ALA A 238 -6.46 16.84 16.44
CA ALA A 238 -7.15 16.52 17.68
C ALA A 238 -8.09 17.62 18.22
N ASN A 239 -7.83 18.91 17.93
CA ASN A 239 -8.68 20.00 18.42
C ASN A 239 -9.93 20.22 17.54
N ASP A 240 -9.81 19.97 16.24
CA ASP A 240 -10.88 20.19 15.27
C ASP A 240 -11.50 18.90 14.73
N TYR A 241 -11.10 17.73 15.25
CA TYR A 241 -11.55 16.41 14.80
C TYR A 241 -13.07 16.26 14.61
N PHE A 242 -13.84 16.93 15.47
CA PHE A 242 -15.32 16.93 15.48
C PHE A 242 -15.94 18.22 14.89
N ASP A 243 -15.16 19.13 14.30
CA ASP A 243 -15.65 20.37 13.70
C ASP A 243 -16.13 20.13 12.28
N SER A 244 -17.41 19.80 12.14
CA SER A 244 -18.03 19.52 10.84
C SER A 244 -18.12 20.72 9.88
N SER A 245 -17.66 21.91 10.28
CA SER A 245 -17.51 23.04 9.35
C SER A 245 -16.27 22.93 8.45
N LEU A 246 -15.28 22.10 8.83
CA LEU A 246 -14.02 21.94 8.11
C LEU A 246 -14.08 20.83 7.04
N PRO A 247 -13.16 20.84 6.06
CA PRO A 247 -13.14 19.85 4.98
C PRO A 247 -12.59 18.47 5.40
N HIS A 248 -11.79 18.37 6.47
CA HIS A 248 -11.21 17.09 6.94
C HIS A 248 -10.66 16.21 5.80
N GLY A 249 -9.77 16.77 4.99
CA GLY A 249 -9.18 16.09 3.83
C GLY A 249 -10.08 15.91 2.60
N ALA A 250 -11.36 16.32 2.64
CA ALA A 250 -12.19 16.35 1.44
C ALA A 250 -11.61 17.32 0.40
N GLY A 251 -11.66 16.92 -0.87
CA GLY A 251 -11.08 17.67 -1.99
C GLY A 251 -9.59 17.41 -2.20
N ILE A 252 -8.91 16.70 -1.30
CA ILE A 252 -7.56 16.18 -1.56
C ILE A 252 -7.73 14.94 -2.44
N THR A 253 -7.34 15.07 -3.71
CA THR A 253 -7.42 13.98 -4.69
C THR A 253 -6.06 13.36 -4.95
N LEU A 254 -6.03 12.10 -5.38
CA LEU A 254 -4.77 11.44 -5.75
C LEU A 254 -4.11 12.15 -6.95
N SER A 255 -4.90 12.60 -7.93
CA SER A 255 -4.40 13.39 -9.06
C SER A 255 -3.85 14.76 -8.65
N SER A 256 -4.34 15.37 -7.57
CA SER A 256 -3.85 16.67 -7.10
C SER A 256 -2.41 16.62 -6.57
N LEU A 257 -1.90 15.43 -6.23
CA LEU A 257 -0.55 15.25 -5.68
C LEU A 257 0.55 15.67 -6.65
N VAL A 258 0.25 15.76 -7.95
CA VAL A 258 1.18 16.32 -8.96
C VAL A 258 1.63 17.75 -8.63
N ASN A 259 0.89 18.47 -7.79
CA ASN A 259 1.19 19.83 -7.35
C ASN A 259 1.89 19.90 -5.99
N VAL A 260 2.10 18.78 -5.30
CA VAL A 260 2.81 18.73 -4.00
C VAL A 260 4.30 19.03 -4.24
N SER A 261 4.90 19.90 -3.41
CA SER A 261 6.25 20.44 -3.64
C SER A 261 7.31 19.36 -3.86
N SER A 262 7.32 18.35 -2.99
CA SER A 262 8.23 17.20 -3.04
C SER A 262 7.96 16.26 -4.23
N PHE A 263 6.74 16.25 -4.77
CA PHE A 263 6.46 15.55 -6.03
C PHE A 263 6.98 16.38 -7.21
N VAL A 264 6.73 17.69 -7.24
CA VAL A 264 7.24 18.60 -8.28
C VAL A 264 8.78 18.59 -8.34
N SER A 265 9.46 18.47 -7.19
CA SER A 265 10.93 18.34 -7.13
C SER A 265 11.43 16.90 -7.32
N PHE A 266 10.55 15.96 -7.61
CA PHE A 266 10.84 14.53 -7.82
C PHE A 266 11.46 13.84 -6.60
N GLU A 267 11.29 14.38 -5.39
CA GLU A 267 11.88 13.87 -4.15
C GLU A 267 11.18 12.61 -3.63
N GLN A 268 9.88 12.47 -3.91
CA GLN A 268 9.12 11.28 -3.53
C GLN A 268 9.44 10.10 -4.47
N PRO A 269 9.55 8.85 -3.96
CA PRO A 269 9.29 7.67 -4.77
C PRO A 269 7.89 7.77 -5.38
N PHE A 270 7.69 7.30 -6.60
CA PHE A 270 6.41 7.37 -7.27
C PHE A 270 5.37 6.51 -6.53
N PRO A 271 4.30 7.11 -5.95
CA PRO A 271 3.38 6.41 -5.08
C PRO A 271 2.32 5.65 -5.89
N ILE A 272 2.06 4.41 -5.51
CA ILE A 272 1.06 3.54 -6.13
C ILE A 272 0.27 2.82 -5.04
N VAL A 273 -1.06 2.80 -5.18
CA VAL A 273 -1.95 2.02 -4.32
C VAL A 273 -2.65 0.96 -5.17
N ILE A 274 -2.95 -0.21 -4.62
CA ILE A 274 -3.72 -1.24 -5.35
C ILE A 274 -5.04 -1.59 -4.67
N ALA A 275 -5.97 -2.12 -5.46
CA ALA A 275 -7.22 -2.72 -5.00
C ALA A 275 -7.58 -3.92 -5.89
N ASP A 276 -8.29 -4.87 -5.32
CA ASP A 276 -8.74 -6.05 -6.03
C ASP A 276 -10.10 -5.83 -6.66
N SER A 277 -10.35 -6.55 -7.76
CA SER A 277 -11.63 -6.55 -8.43
C SER A 277 -12.52 -7.70 -7.96
N ARG A 278 -13.78 -7.37 -7.66
CA ARG A 278 -14.80 -8.35 -7.31
C ARG A 278 -15.91 -8.31 -8.35
N SER A 279 -16.13 -9.43 -9.04
CA SER A 279 -17.06 -9.47 -10.17
C SER A 279 -18.06 -10.61 -10.03
N TRP A 280 -19.31 -10.38 -10.43
CA TRP A 280 -20.33 -11.43 -10.50
C TRP A 280 -20.02 -12.53 -11.52
N ASN A 281 -19.11 -12.25 -12.47
CA ASN A 281 -18.69 -13.18 -13.51
C ASN A 281 -17.38 -13.92 -13.15
N GLU A 282 -16.91 -13.79 -11.91
CA GLU A 282 -15.62 -14.34 -11.50
C GLU A 282 -15.59 -15.87 -11.42
N ASN A 283 -14.41 -16.45 -11.65
CA ASN A 283 -14.21 -17.89 -11.57
C ASN A 283 -13.58 -18.29 -10.23
N PHE A 284 -14.43 -18.63 -9.26
CA PHE A 284 -14.01 -19.08 -7.93
C PHE A 284 -13.16 -20.36 -7.91
N SER A 285 -12.98 -21.08 -9.02
CA SER A 285 -12.01 -22.18 -9.06
C SER A 285 -10.56 -21.73 -8.94
N ASN A 286 -10.28 -20.44 -9.13
CA ASN A 286 -8.94 -19.85 -9.07
C ASN A 286 -8.66 -19.08 -7.76
N LEU A 287 -9.46 -19.32 -6.71
CA LEU A 287 -9.12 -18.86 -5.37
C LEU A 287 -7.82 -19.53 -4.89
N TYR A 288 -7.00 -18.80 -4.14
CA TYR A 288 -5.84 -19.41 -3.53
C TYR A 288 -6.27 -20.50 -2.52
N PRO A 289 -5.72 -21.72 -2.56
CA PRO A 289 -6.21 -22.84 -1.77
C PRO A 289 -5.91 -22.70 -0.27
N ASN A 290 -6.83 -23.20 0.57
CA ASN A 290 -6.73 -23.18 2.04
C ASN A 290 -6.55 -21.77 2.63
N SER A 291 -7.12 -20.79 1.94
CA SER A 291 -7.18 -19.39 2.35
C SER A 291 -8.61 -19.00 2.67
N ASP A 292 -8.72 -17.84 3.30
CA ASP A 292 -9.97 -17.16 3.58
C ASP A 292 -10.27 -16.06 2.53
N ASP A 293 -9.49 -16.07 1.44
CA ASP A 293 -9.55 -15.09 0.36
C ASP A 293 -10.79 -15.34 -0.50
N ASN A 294 -11.36 -14.25 -1.02
CA ASN A 294 -12.63 -14.30 -1.75
C ASN A 294 -12.56 -13.65 -3.14
N VAL A 295 -11.38 -13.19 -3.56
CA VAL A 295 -11.10 -12.76 -4.93
C VAL A 295 -10.23 -13.82 -5.64
N PRO A 296 -10.62 -14.31 -6.82
CA PRO A 296 -9.78 -15.24 -7.58
C PRO A 296 -8.48 -14.60 -8.08
N LEU A 297 -7.38 -15.36 -8.11
CA LEU A 297 -6.06 -14.92 -8.60
C LEU A 297 -6.05 -14.50 -10.09
N THR A 298 -7.12 -14.76 -10.83
CA THR A 298 -7.27 -14.35 -12.24
C THR A 298 -8.02 -13.03 -12.42
N ASN A 299 -8.64 -12.51 -11.36
CA ASN A 299 -9.33 -11.23 -11.41
C ASN A 299 -8.31 -10.09 -11.49
N PRO A 300 -8.56 -9.04 -12.29
CA PRO A 300 -7.66 -7.90 -12.39
C PRO A 300 -7.31 -7.27 -11.02
N VAL A 301 -6.02 -7.06 -10.77
CA VAL A 301 -5.54 -6.16 -9.71
C VAL A 301 -5.46 -4.76 -10.30
N TYR A 302 -6.20 -3.81 -9.73
CA TYR A 302 -6.17 -2.42 -10.15
C TYR A 302 -5.11 -1.65 -9.37
N GLU A 303 -4.27 -0.91 -10.08
CA GLU A 303 -3.37 0.07 -9.48
C GLU A 303 -3.90 1.49 -9.69
N PHE A 304 -3.65 2.35 -8.71
CA PHE A 304 -3.95 3.77 -8.68
C PHE A 304 -2.64 4.52 -8.51
N SER A 305 -2.29 5.33 -9.50
CA SER A 305 -1.20 6.29 -9.43
C SER A 305 -1.75 7.70 -9.51
N VAL A 306 -0.88 8.70 -9.32
CA VAL A 306 -1.25 10.11 -9.49
C VAL A 306 -1.69 10.45 -10.92
N TYR A 307 -1.32 9.64 -11.92
CA TYR A 307 -1.63 9.91 -13.33
C TYR A 307 -2.74 9.02 -13.88
N GLU A 308 -2.79 7.76 -13.49
CA GLU A 308 -3.76 6.81 -14.03
C GLU A 308 -4.14 5.68 -13.08
N MET A 309 -5.32 5.11 -13.34
CA MET A 309 -5.86 3.93 -12.68
C MET A 309 -6.16 2.86 -13.73
N GLY A 310 -5.84 1.61 -13.43
CA GLY A 310 -6.03 0.51 -14.39
C GLY A 310 -5.30 -0.75 -13.97
N SER A 311 -5.07 -1.65 -14.94
CA SER A 311 -4.34 -2.89 -14.67
C SER A 311 -3.41 -3.25 -15.81
N PHE A 312 -2.23 -3.75 -15.45
CA PHE A 312 -1.31 -4.41 -16.38
C PHE A 312 -1.69 -5.86 -16.67
N ASP A 313 -2.70 -6.40 -15.98
CA ASP A 313 -3.15 -7.77 -16.16
C ASP A 313 -3.63 -7.99 -17.59
N PRO A 314 -3.28 -9.12 -18.22
CA PRO A 314 -3.47 -9.32 -19.65
C PRO A 314 -4.94 -9.36 -20.09
N SER A 315 -5.86 -9.63 -19.15
CA SER A 315 -7.30 -9.59 -19.43
C SER A 315 -7.80 -8.16 -19.70
N LEU A 316 -7.25 -7.14 -19.02
CA LEU A 316 -7.61 -5.73 -19.19
C LEU A 316 -6.56 -4.95 -19.98
N ALA A 317 -5.31 -4.92 -19.51
CA ALA A 317 -4.17 -4.24 -20.12
C ALA A 317 -4.47 -2.78 -20.54
N ALA A 318 -5.17 -2.04 -19.68
CA ALA A 318 -5.66 -0.70 -19.97
C ALA A 318 -5.75 0.16 -18.71
N PHE A 319 -5.65 1.47 -18.91
CA PHE A 319 -5.65 2.50 -17.88
C PHE A 319 -6.53 3.68 -18.27
N THR A 320 -7.03 4.41 -17.28
CA THR A 320 -7.76 5.67 -17.41
C THR A 320 -7.07 6.76 -16.60
N PRO A 321 -7.10 8.05 -17.00
CA PRO A 321 -6.54 9.13 -16.20
C PRO A 321 -7.19 9.22 -14.80
N THR A 322 -6.37 9.26 -13.74
CA THR A 322 -6.85 9.32 -12.35
C THR A 322 -7.72 10.56 -12.10
N GLU A 323 -7.32 11.70 -12.66
CA GLU A 323 -8.08 12.97 -12.60
C GLU A 323 -9.51 12.82 -13.11
N TYR A 324 -9.74 11.90 -14.06
CA TYR A 324 -11.03 11.69 -14.72
C TYR A 324 -11.77 10.45 -14.26
N LEU A 325 -11.40 9.86 -13.12
CA LEU A 325 -12.17 8.78 -12.51
C LEU A 325 -13.64 9.20 -12.30
N GLY A 326 -14.54 8.24 -12.46
CA GLY A 326 -15.98 8.50 -12.45
C GLY A 326 -16.57 8.93 -13.79
N SER A 327 -15.74 9.25 -14.79
CA SER A 327 -16.22 9.51 -16.15
C SER A 327 -16.77 8.22 -16.78
N LYS A 328 -17.83 8.34 -17.58
CA LYS A 328 -18.33 7.23 -18.39
C LYS A 328 -17.40 7.01 -19.59
N ALA A 329 -17.27 5.76 -20.03
CA ALA A 329 -16.56 5.43 -21.26
C ALA A 329 -17.08 6.26 -22.45
N GLU A 330 -16.15 6.76 -23.28
CA GLU A 330 -16.43 7.53 -24.50
C GLU A 330 -17.30 8.80 -24.31
N SER A 331 -17.24 9.42 -23.13
CA SER A 331 -17.96 10.67 -22.82
C SER A 331 -17.13 11.90 -23.17
N ASP A 332 -17.75 12.91 -23.79
CA ASP A 332 -17.18 14.28 -23.94
C ASP A 332 -17.24 15.10 -22.64
N ILE A 333 -17.90 14.55 -21.62
CA ILE A 333 -18.01 15.12 -20.27
C ILE A 333 -17.17 14.27 -19.33
N CYS A 334 -16.17 14.91 -18.73
CA CYS A 334 -15.28 14.32 -17.75
C CYS A 334 -15.79 14.62 -16.34
N THR A 335 -15.45 13.74 -15.41
CA THR A 335 -15.70 13.90 -13.99
C THR A 335 -14.40 14.24 -13.31
N VAL A 336 -14.38 15.26 -12.44
CA VAL A 336 -13.22 15.58 -11.59
C VAL A 336 -13.61 15.54 -10.12
N GLY A 337 -12.64 15.26 -9.26
CA GLY A 337 -12.86 15.19 -7.81
C GLY A 337 -13.48 13.86 -7.34
N PHE A 338 -13.63 12.86 -8.21
CA PHE A 338 -14.05 11.52 -7.81
C PHE A 338 -12.91 10.75 -7.14
N ASP A 339 -11.67 11.01 -7.56
CA ASP A 339 -10.43 10.37 -7.11
C ASP A 339 -9.95 10.89 -5.75
N GLN A 340 -10.88 11.11 -4.83
CA GLN A 340 -10.60 11.48 -3.45
C GLN A 340 -9.57 10.51 -2.87
N LEU A 341 -8.46 11.05 -2.37
CA LEU A 341 -7.32 10.26 -1.91
C LEU A 341 -7.74 9.29 -0.80
N SER A 342 -8.61 9.75 0.11
CA SER A 342 -9.14 8.91 1.17
C SER A 342 -10.13 7.85 0.67
N PHE A 343 -10.82 8.06 -0.46
CA PHE A 343 -11.68 7.05 -1.08
C PHE A 343 -10.86 5.94 -1.74
N ILE A 344 -9.73 6.27 -2.36
CA ILE A 344 -8.80 5.29 -2.91
C ILE A 344 -8.14 4.48 -1.77
N ALA A 345 -7.68 5.14 -0.71
CA ALA A 345 -7.17 4.46 0.49
C ALA A 345 -8.26 3.59 1.16
N GLY A 346 -9.48 4.10 1.26
CA GLY A 346 -10.65 3.35 1.76
C GLY A 346 -10.99 2.14 0.90
N THR A 347 -10.91 2.27 -0.42
CA THR A 347 -11.09 1.16 -1.37
C THR A 347 -10.03 0.08 -1.14
N SER A 348 -8.77 0.47 -1.08
CA SER A 348 -7.62 -0.43 -0.87
C SER A 348 -7.62 -1.12 0.50
N SER A 349 -8.38 -0.59 1.46
CA SER A 349 -8.47 -1.07 2.85
C SER A 349 -9.88 -1.50 3.26
N ASN A 350 -10.73 -1.81 2.28
CA ASN A 350 -12.14 -2.08 2.50
C ASN A 350 -12.35 -3.46 3.15
N ILE A 351 -12.17 -3.55 4.47
CA ILE A 351 -12.33 -4.83 5.20
C ILE A 351 -13.79 -5.32 5.25
N PHE A 352 -14.76 -4.46 4.92
CA PHE A 352 -16.20 -4.78 5.01
C PHE A 352 -16.65 -5.79 3.96
N SER A 353 -15.91 -5.97 2.86
CA SER A 353 -16.25 -6.98 1.85
C SER A 353 -15.93 -8.42 2.27
N ALA A 354 -15.16 -8.63 3.34
CA ALA A 354 -15.05 -9.94 4.01
C ALA A 354 -16.33 -10.34 4.75
N LEU A 355 -17.25 -9.40 5.02
CA LEU A 355 -18.55 -9.67 5.62
C LEU A 355 -19.49 -10.24 4.55
N ASN A 356 -19.20 -11.45 4.06
CA ASN A 356 -20.06 -12.12 3.09
C ASN A 356 -21.26 -12.78 3.78
N TYR A 357 -22.45 -12.49 3.28
CA TYR A 357 -23.74 -12.95 3.80
C TYR A 357 -24.20 -14.33 3.26
N THR A 358 -23.40 -14.96 2.38
CA THR A 358 -23.79 -16.21 1.68
C THR A 358 -23.04 -17.46 2.12
N VAL A 359 -22.07 -17.35 3.04
CA VAL A 359 -21.26 -18.50 3.48
C VAL A 359 -21.35 -18.59 5.01
N PRO A 360 -21.80 -19.72 5.59
CA PRO A 360 -22.03 -19.84 7.04
C PRO A 360 -20.79 -19.64 7.95
N SER A 361 -19.61 -19.48 7.37
CA SER A 361 -18.35 -19.34 8.09
C SER A 361 -17.28 -18.78 7.15
N ILE A 362 -17.12 -17.46 7.14
CA ILE A 362 -15.84 -16.85 6.76
C ILE A 362 -15.05 -16.76 8.07
N ASN A 363 -14.06 -17.63 8.22
CA ASN A 363 -12.87 -17.22 8.94
C ASN A 363 -12.21 -16.20 8.02
N CYS A 364 -11.78 -15.06 8.53
CA CYS A 364 -10.74 -14.28 7.88
C CYS A 364 -9.53 -14.44 8.80
N ARG A 365 -8.35 -14.76 8.29
CA ARG A 365 -7.11 -14.71 9.08
C ARG A 365 -6.79 -13.30 9.61
N CYS A 366 -7.52 -12.28 9.17
CA CYS A 366 -7.57 -10.97 9.79
C CYS A 366 -8.24 -10.94 11.18
N GLY A 367 -8.64 -12.11 11.71
CA GLY A 367 -9.42 -12.30 12.92
C GLY A 367 -10.79 -12.86 12.54
N HIS A 368 -11.31 -13.81 13.33
CA HIS A 368 -12.66 -14.35 13.18
C HIS A 368 -13.69 -13.22 13.30
N LEU A 369 -14.04 -12.57 12.19
CA LEU A 369 -15.14 -11.61 12.11
C LEU A 369 -16.40 -12.40 11.76
N SER A 370 -16.85 -13.22 12.69
CA SER A 370 -18.24 -13.64 12.62
C SER A 370 -19.09 -12.39 12.85
N LEU A 371 -20.01 -12.08 11.94
CA LEU A 371 -21.02 -11.04 12.17
C LEU A 371 -21.74 -11.26 13.50
N HIS A 372 -21.79 -12.50 14.02
CA HIS A 372 -22.36 -12.81 15.32
C HIS A 372 -21.55 -12.21 16.49
N GLU A 373 -20.23 -12.13 16.40
CA GLU A 373 -19.39 -11.51 17.43
C GLU A 373 -19.33 -9.99 17.29
N VAL A 374 -19.30 -9.46 16.06
CA VAL A 374 -19.38 -8.02 15.77
C VAL A 374 -20.75 -7.46 16.19
N SER A 375 -21.85 -8.12 15.80
CA SER A 375 -23.22 -7.68 16.13
C SER A 375 -23.53 -7.83 17.62
N MET A 376 -23.12 -8.90 18.29
CA MET A 376 -23.52 -9.12 19.68
C MET A 376 -22.78 -8.24 20.69
N GLN A 377 -21.57 -7.77 20.38
CA GLN A 377 -20.87 -6.75 21.19
C GLN A 377 -21.31 -5.32 20.83
N ALA A 378 -21.54 -5.01 19.55
CA ALA A 378 -22.00 -3.70 19.10
C ALA A 378 -23.47 -3.42 19.49
N LEU A 379 -24.38 -4.42 19.44
CA LEU A 379 -25.78 -4.28 19.87
C LEU A 379 -25.94 -4.14 21.39
N GLN A 380 -25.00 -4.64 22.19
CA GLN A 380 -25.03 -4.45 23.64
C GLN A 380 -24.52 -3.06 24.06
N ASN A 381 -23.67 -2.42 23.25
CA ASN A 381 -23.05 -1.13 23.57
C ASN A 381 -23.64 0.07 22.80
N GLY A 382 -24.24 -0.15 21.62
CA GLY A 382 -25.07 0.79 20.86
C GLY A 382 -24.49 2.19 20.68
N THR A 383 -23.48 2.36 19.82
CA THR A 383 -22.85 3.69 19.61
C THR A 383 -22.37 4.07 18.20
N ASN A 384 -22.11 3.17 17.23
CA ASN A 384 -21.66 3.59 15.88
C ASN A 384 -22.75 3.41 14.80
N LEU A 385 -22.63 4.11 13.67
CA LEU A 385 -23.55 4.03 12.52
C LEU A 385 -23.19 2.93 11.52
N LEU A 386 -21.91 2.58 11.36
CA LEU A 386 -21.46 1.57 10.38
C LEU A 386 -22.07 0.19 10.66
N THR A 387 -22.02 -0.28 11.90
CA THR A 387 -22.49 -1.62 12.27
C THR A 387 -24.03 -1.72 12.19
N PRO A 388 -24.82 -0.80 12.75
CA PRO A 388 -26.28 -0.81 12.58
C PRO A 388 -26.74 -0.57 11.14
N LEU A 389 -26.03 0.23 10.34
CA LEU A 389 -26.35 0.40 8.92
C LEU A 389 -26.16 -0.92 8.17
N LEU A 390 -25.07 -1.61 8.44
CA LEU A 390 -24.78 -2.90 7.84
C LEU A 390 -25.78 -3.98 8.30
N GLU A 391 -26.10 -4.05 9.59
CA GLU A 391 -27.16 -4.91 10.13
C GLU A 391 -28.53 -4.60 9.52
N LEU A 392 -28.86 -3.32 9.34
CA LEU A 392 -30.10 -2.92 8.69
C LEU A 392 -30.15 -3.40 7.24
N LEU A 393 -29.09 -3.17 6.47
CA LEU A 393 -29.03 -3.60 5.06
C LEU A 393 -29.21 -5.11 4.94
N THR A 394 -28.63 -5.87 5.86
CA THR A 394 -28.67 -7.35 5.87
C THR A 394 -30.01 -7.89 6.34
N HIS A 395 -30.66 -7.20 7.26
CA HIS A 395 -32.01 -7.54 7.68
C HIS A 395 -33.05 -7.18 6.61
N LEU A 396 -32.83 -6.09 5.86
CA LEU A 396 -33.75 -5.60 4.84
C LEU A 396 -33.60 -6.30 3.49
N SER A 397 -32.44 -6.90 3.21
CA SER A 397 -32.16 -7.53 1.91
C SER A 397 -31.66 -8.96 2.07
N ASN A 398 -32.46 -9.91 1.57
CA ASN A 398 -31.96 -11.26 1.27
C ASN A 398 -31.28 -11.33 -0.12
N ASP A 399 -31.23 -10.21 -0.84
CA ASP A 399 -30.57 -10.12 -2.13
C ASP A 399 -29.08 -9.84 -1.92
N THR A 400 -28.29 -10.86 -2.25
CA THR A 400 -26.84 -10.88 -2.10
C THR A 400 -26.17 -9.83 -2.99
N SER A 401 -26.82 -9.44 -4.09
CA SER A 401 -26.30 -8.41 -4.98
C SER A 401 -26.39 -7.00 -4.40
N VAL A 402 -27.46 -6.72 -3.65
CA VAL A 402 -27.63 -5.46 -2.93
C VAL A 402 -26.61 -5.33 -1.81
N LEU A 403 -26.31 -6.44 -1.13
CA LEU A 403 -25.35 -6.46 -0.02
C LEU A 403 -23.92 -6.27 -0.52
N ASP A 404 -23.51 -7.00 -1.55
CA ASP A 404 -22.20 -6.83 -2.19
C ASP A 404 -22.01 -5.40 -2.71
N TRP A 405 -23.03 -4.81 -3.36
CA TRP A 405 -22.99 -3.43 -3.80
C TRP A 405 -22.77 -2.44 -2.63
N ALA A 406 -23.38 -2.69 -1.48
CA ALA A 406 -23.27 -1.81 -0.31
C ALA A 406 -21.92 -1.91 0.42
N VAL A 407 -21.21 -3.04 0.27
CA VAL A 407 -19.92 -3.29 0.95
C VAL A 407 -18.71 -3.24 0.03
N THR A 408 -18.88 -2.87 -1.24
CA THR A 408 -17.78 -2.71 -2.22
C THR A 408 -17.61 -1.25 -2.59
N ALA A 409 -16.39 -0.86 -2.97
CA ALA A 409 -16.16 0.46 -3.53
C ALA A 409 -16.66 0.49 -4.98
N ARG A 410 -17.50 1.48 -5.33
CA ARG A 410 -18.16 1.52 -6.63
C ARG A 410 -17.57 2.62 -7.50
N TYR A 411 -17.08 2.25 -8.68
CA TYR A 411 -16.49 3.16 -9.66
C TYR A 411 -17.26 3.02 -10.98
N PRO A 412 -17.76 4.11 -11.60
CA PRO A 412 -18.21 4.05 -13.00
C PRO A 412 -17.11 3.44 -13.88
N ASN A 413 -17.45 2.42 -14.66
CA ASN A 413 -16.45 1.63 -15.40
C ASN A 413 -15.94 2.39 -16.64
N PRO A 414 -14.68 2.87 -16.65
CA PRO A 414 -14.11 3.54 -17.82
C PRO A 414 -13.73 2.53 -18.93
N PHE A 415 -13.71 1.23 -18.61
CA PHE A 415 -13.30 0.13 -19.49
C PHE A 415 -14.49 -0.64 -20.06
N TYR A 416 -15.71 -0.10 -19.95
CA TYR A 416 -16.90 -0.71 -20.51
C TYR A 416 -16.73 -0.99 -22.01
N GLY A 417 -16.99 -2.23 -22.41
CA GLY A 417 -16.86 -2.72 -23.79
C GLY A 417 -15.44 -3.15 -24.19
N LEU A 418 -14.43 -2.97 -23.35
CA LEU A 418 -13.06 -3.40 -23.67
C LEU A 418 -12.87 -4.90 -23.50
N ASN A 419 -12.10 -5.51 -24.41
CA ASN A 419 -11.69 -6.91 -24.36
C ASN A 419 -12.85 -7.88 -24.09
N GLU A 420 -13.92 -7.76 -24.88
CA GLU A 420 -15.14 -8.57 -24.77
C GLU A 420 -14.82 -10.08 -24.65
N GLY A 421 -15.33 -10.68 -23.57
CA GLY A 421 -15.16 -12.11 -23.30
C GLY A 421 -13.85 -12.52 -22.61
N THR A 422 -12.87 -11.63 -22.45
CA THR A 422 -11.63 -11.91 -21.68
C THR A 422 -11.50 -11.07 -20.43
N TYR A 423 -11.88 -9.80 -20.47
CA TYR A 423 -11.95 -8.95 -19.27
C TYR A 423 -13.23 -9.25 -18.50
N VAL A 424 -13.13 -9.58 -17.21
CA VAL A 424 -14.27 -10.08 -16.41
C VAL A 424 -15.45 -9.09 -16.31
N ASP A 425 -15.14 -7.79 -16.32
CA ASP A 425 -16.11 -6.70 -16.16
C ASP A 425 -16.41 -5.95 -17.48
N TRP A 426 -16.14 -6.57 -18.64
CA TRP A 426 -16.31 -5.93 -19.95
C TRP A 426 -17.72 -5.38 -20.21
N ASN A 427 -18.76 -5.95 -19.61
CA ASN A 427 -20.15 -5.52 -19.75
C ASN A 427 -20.74 -4.90 -18.46
N ALA A 428 -19.92 -4.68 -17.42
CA ALA A 428 -20.36 -4.07 -16.18
C ALA A 428 -20.27 -2.54 -16.28
N THR A 429 -21.35 -1.82 -15.96
CA THR A 429 -21.35 -0.33 -15.99
C THR A 429 -20.55 0.28 -14.85
N ASP A 430 -20.32 -0.48 -13.79
CA ASP A 430 -19.62 -0.05 -12.59
C ASP A 430 -18.71 -1.18 -12.11
N LEU A 431 -17.48 -0.84 -11.76
CA LEU A 431 -16.53 -1.72 -11.09
C LEU A 431 -16.88 -1.84 -9.61
N ALA A 432 -16.74 -3.04 -9.07
CA ALA A 432 -16.74 -3.30 -7.64
C ALA A 432 -15.31 -3.60 -7.20
N LEU A 433 -14.72 -2.71 -6.40
CA LEU A 433 -13.36 -2.84 -5.90
C LEU A 433 -13.36 -3.09 -4.40
N VAL A 434 -12.40 -3.89 -3.95
CA VAL A 434 -12.23 -4.30 -2.54
C VAL A 434 -10.79 -4.13 -2.09
N ASP A 435 -10.50 -4.45 -0.83
CA ASP A 435 -9.13 -4.44 -0.30
C ASP A 435 -8.19 -5.22 -1.23
N GLY A 436 -7.01 -4.67 -1.50
CA GLY A 436 -6.04 -5.25 -2.44
C GLY A 436 -5.31 -6.50 -1.95
N GLY A 437 -5.66 -7.02 -0.76
CA GLY A 437 -5.14 -8.28 -0.25
C GLY A 437 -6.17 -9.41 -0.23
N TYR A 438 -7.33 -9.28 -0.88
CA TYR A 438 -8.41 -10.28 -0.82
C TYR A 438 -8.28 -11.42 -1.83
N ASP A 439 -7.29 -11.37 -2.70
CA ASP A 439 -6.85 -12.51 -3.51
C ASP A 439 -5.70 -13.31 -2.87
N GLY A 440 -5.28 -12.90 -1.66
CA GLY A 440 -4.18 -13.48 -0.90
C GLY A 440 -2.84 -12.77 -1.11
N GLU A 441 -2.72 -11.85 -2.07
CA GLU A 441 -1.53 -11.04 -2.32
C GLU A 441 -1.42 -9.88 -1.32
N GLY A 442 -1.16 -10.19 -0.04
CA GLY A 442 -1.04 -9.18 1.01
C GLY A 442 0.14 -8.20 0.88
N ILE A 443 0.96 -8.28 -0.16
CA ILE A 443 2.04 -7.33 -0.51
C ILE A 443 1.83 -6.86 -1.96
N PRO A 444 1.85 -5.55 -2.25
CA PRO A 444 1.49 -5.01 -3.57
C PRO A 444 2.64 -5.15 -4.59
N PHE A 445 2.88 -6.38 -5.05
CA PHE A 445 3.92 -6.71 -6.02
C PHE A 445 3.54 -6.38 -7.46
N MET A 446 2.29 -6.59 -7.86
CA MET A 446 1.87 -6.50 -9.27
C MET A 446 2.32 -5.20 -9.97
N PRO A 447 2.23 -4.01 -9.34
CA PRO A 447 2.77 -2.80 -9.94
C PRO A 447 4.27 -2.88 -10.20
N LEU A 448 5.05 -3.44 -9.28
CA LEU A 448 6.52 -3.52 -9.37
C LEU A 448 6.99 -4.62 -10.34
N LEU A 449 6.13 -5.61 -10.64
CA LEU A 449 6.44 -6.68 -11.60
C LEU A 449 6.08 -6.30 -13.05
N ALA A 450 5.43 -5.16 -13.28
CA ALA A 450 5.16 -4.66 -14.62
C ALA A 450 6.50 -4.45 -15.37
N LYS A 451 6.67 -5.14 -16.50
CA LYS A 451 7.90 -5.13 -17.32
C LYS A 451 8.26 -3.73 -17.79
N ALA A 452 7.27 -2.88 -18.01
CA ALA A 452 7.46 -1.49 -18.39
C ALA A 452 8.14 -0.64 -17.30
N ARG A 453 8.05 -1.02 -16.01
CA ARG A 453 8.73 -0.33 -14.90
C ARG A 453 10.18 -0.76 -14.73
N GLY A 454 10.57 -1.93 -15.25
CA GLY A 454 11.96 -2.41 -15.25
C GLY A 454 12.58 -2.44 -13.85
N VAL A 455 11.82 -2.89 -12.84
CA VAL A 455 12.28 -2.95 -11.45
C VAL A 455 13.33 -4.05 -11.31
N ASP A 456 14.47 -3.70 -10.73
CA ASP A 456 15.61 -4.59 -10.52
C ASP A 456 15.52 -5.28 -9.16
N VAL A 457 15.16 -4.52 -8.13
CA VAL A 457 15.12 -4.95 -6.73
C VAL A 457 13.87 -4.43 -6.06
N ILE A 458 13.23 -5.28 -5.26
CA ILE A 458 12.05 -4.94 -4.47
C ILE A 458 12.37 -5.15 -3.00
N TRP A 459 12.21 -4.13 -2.18
CA TRP A 459 12.08 -4.27 -0.73
C TRP A 459 10.62 -4.56 -0.40
N ALA A 460 10.34 -5.76 0.12
CA ALA A 460 8.99 -6.20 0.47
C ALA A 460 8.84 -6.26 1.98
N THR A 461 8.09 -5.33 2.56
CA THR A 461 7.75 -5.32 3.98
C THR A 461 6.48 -6.12 4.20
N ASP A 462 6.59 -7.24 4.91
CA ASP A 462 5.44 -8.07 5.28
C ASP A 462 5.04 -7.81 6.74
N ALA A 463 3.87 -7.20 6.91
CA ALA A 463 3.15 -7.06 8.17
C ALA A 463 1.73 -7.67 8.08
N SER A 464 1.51 -8.59 7.12
CA SER A 464 0.30 -9.39 7.03
C SER A 464 0.21 -10.30 8.26
N GLY A 465 -0.81 -10.07 9.09
CA GLY A 465 -0.97 -10.81 10.34
C GLY A 465 -1.86 -12.03 10.09
N ASN A 466 -1.49 -13.19 10.64
CA ASN A 466 -2.37 -14.35 10.74
C ASN A 466 -3.06 -14.40 12.12
N ASP A 467 -3.56 -15.57 12.53
CA ASP A 467 -4.21 -15.79 13.85
C ASP A 467 -3.30 -15.44 15.05
N THR A 468 -1.99 -15.41 14.86
CA THR A 468 -0.99 -14.99 15.86
C THR A 468 -0.52 -13.55 15.69
N ASN A 469 -1.09 -12.82 14.72
CA ASN A 469 -0.69 -11.49 14.23
C ASN A 469 0.74 -11.38 13.67
N PHE A 470 1.43 -12.51 13.51
CA PHE A 470 2.73 -12.60 12.85
C PHE A 470 2.59 -13.15 11.43
N VAL A 471 3.58 -12.87 10.59
CA VAL A 471 3.61 -13.38 9.21
C VAL A 471 3.97 -14.87 9.16
N ASP A 472 3.46 -15.57 8.14
CA ASP A 472 3.80 -16.98 7.86
C ASP A 472 4.28 -17.24 6.42
N GLY A 473 4.47 -16.16 5.63
CA GLY A 473 4.96 -16.23 4.24
C GLY A 473 3.91 -16.63 3.20
N TYR A 474 2.66 -16.84 3.61
CA TYR A 474 1.54 -17.16 2.72
C TYR A 474 1.40 -16.15 1.57
N VAL A 475 1.51 -14.85 1.85
CA VAL A 475 1.27 -13.77 0.86
C VAL A 475 2.25 -13.80 -0.31
N MET A 476 3.51 -14.21 -0.05
CA MET A 476 4.52 -14.43 -1.08
C MET A 476 4.18 -15.66 -1.93
N SER A 477 3.65 -16.71 -1.30
CA SER A 477 3.23 -17.95 -1.96
C SER A 477 2.02 -17.70 -2.88
N ALA A 478 1.07 -16.87 -2.44
CA ALA A 478 -0.07 -16.40 -3.24
C ALA A 478 0.40 -15.60 -4.46
N THR A 479 1.36 -14.69 -4.27
CA THR A 479 1.96 -13.94 -5.37
C THR A 479 2.59 -14.87 -6.42
N GLN A 480 3.34 -15.88 -5.98
CA GLN A 480 3.90 -16.87 -6.91
C GLN A 480 2.81 -17.61 -7.68
N ALA A 481 1.76 -18.09 -7.00
CA ALA A 481 0.66 -18.80 -7.64
C ALA A 481 -0.07 -17.94 -8.68
N ARG A 482 -0.26 -16.64 -8.40
CA ARG A 482 -0.81 -15.69 -9.38
C ARG A 482 0.10 -15.55 -10.60
N VAL A 483 1.40 -15.32 -10.37
CA VAL A 483 2.37 -15.13 -11.46
C VAL A 483 2.51 -16.38 -12.32
N GLU A 484 2.35 -17.59 -11.75
CA GLU A 484 2.28 -18.84 -12.53
C GLU A 484 1.10 -18.84 -13.52
N LEU A 485 -0.06 -18.31 -13.12
CA LEU A 485 -1.23 -18.15 -14.00
C LEU A 485 -1.04 -17.04 -15.06
N LEU A 486 -0.20 -16.05 -14.78
CA LEU A 486 0.00 -14.84 -15.60
C LEU A 486 1.45 -14.70 -16.12
N SER A 487 2.15 -15.82 -16.31
CA SER A 487 3.59 -15.88 -16.64
C SER A 487 3.99 -15.21 -17.96
N SER A 488 3.03 -14.94 -18.86
CA SER A 488 3.31 -14.12 -20.05
C SER A 488 3.57 -12.65 -19.72
N THR A 489 3.03 -12.18 -18.59
CA THR A 489 2.96 -10.77 -18.20
C THR A 489 3.94 -10.45 -17.08
N TYR A 490 4.04 -11.31 -16.08
CA TYR A 490 4.84 -11.07 -14.87
C TYR A 490 5.93 -12.12 -14.67
N ASP A 491 7.01 -11.71 -14.02
CA ASP A 491 8.14 -12.54 -13.62
C ASP A 491 8.37 -12.34 -12.12
N PHE A 492 8.43 -13.42 -11.34
CA PHE A 492 8.61 -13.38 -9.88
C PHE A 492 9.61 -14.46 -9.45
N PRO A 493 10.48 -14.20 -8.45
CA PRO A 493 11.41 -15.22 -8.00
C PRO A 493 10.68 -16.41 -7.36
N PRO A 494 11.29 -17.61 -7.39
CA PRO A 494 10.74 -18.76 -6.67
C PRO A 494 10.79 -18.51 -5.16
N VAL A 495 9.73 -18.92 -4.47
CA VAL A 495 9.54 -18.86 -3.01
C VAL A 495 8.96 -20.19 -2.50
N PRO A 496 8.98 -20.47 -1.18
CA PRO A 496 8.35 -21.68 -0.69
C PRO A 496 6.85 -21.67 -0.94
N SER A 497 6.31 -22.72 -1.55
CA SER A 497 4.88 -22.78 -1.91
C SER A 497 3.93 -23.07 -0.73
N ASN A 498 4.46 -23.28 0.48
CA ASN A 498 3.64 -23.59 1.66
C ASN A 498 4.27 -23.04 2.95
N THR A 499 3.41 -22.61 3.87
CA THR A 499 3.79 -21.97 5.15
C THR A 499 4.64 -22.85 6.06
N ALA A 500 4.52 -24.19 5.98
CA ALA A 500 5.33 -25.08 6.80
C ALA A 500 6.82 -24.99 6.45
N THR A 501 7.15 -24.82 5.16
CA THR A 501 8.54 -24.57 4.73
C THR A 501 9.05 -23.22 5.20
N TRP A 502 8.25 -22.15 5.09
CA TRP A 502 8.62 -20.81 5.58
C TRP A 502 9.01 -20.83 7.07
N LEU A 503 8.22 -21.52 7.90
CA LEU A 503 8.47 -21.65 9.33
C LEU A 503 9.68 -22.55 9.63
N ALA A 504 9.81 -23.69 8.94
CA ALA A 504 10.91 -24.63 9.15
C ALA A 504 12.28 -24.03 8.78
N ASP A 505 12.32 -23.20 7.74
CA ASP A 505 13.53 -22.54 7.25
C ASP A 505 13.84 -21.23 8.03
N GLY A 506 12.97 -20.81 8.95
CA GLY A 506 13.16 -19.59 9.76
C GLY A 506 12.94 -18.27 9.01
N VAL A 507 12.52 -18.33 7.75
CA VAL A 507 12.39 -17.20 6.81
C VAL A 507 11.38 -16.14 7.28
N THR A 508 10.48 -16.48 8.20
CA THR A 508 9.52 -15.53 8.79
C THR A 508 10.12 -14.65 9.89
N THR A 509 11.38 -14.85 10.28
CA THR A 509 11.97 -14.17 11.46
C THR A 509 13.15 -13.26 11.16
N HIS A 510 13.65 -13.26 9.92
CA HIS A 510 14.79 -12.45 9.51
C HIS A 510 14.67 -12.06 8.03
N PRO A 511 15.38 -11.00 7.59
CA PRO A 511 15.44 -10.65 6.18
C PRO A 511 15.95 -11.82 5.33
N THR A 512 15.34 -12.02 4.17
CA THR A 512 15.70 -13.11 3.24
C THR A 512 15.67 -12.59 1.80
N PHE A 513 16.62 -13.02 0.98
CA PHE A 513 16.69 -12.65 -0.44
C PHE A 513 16.09 -13.76 -1.31
N PHE A 514 15.21 -13.40 -2.23
CA PHE A 514 14.65 -14.30 -3.21
C PHE A 514 15.09 -13.93 -4.63
N GLY A 515 15.34 -14.95 -5.43
CA GLY A 515 15.71 -14.79 -6.83
C GLY A 515 17.21 -14.67 -7.09
N CYS A 516 18.09 -14.87 -6.12
CA CYS A 516 19.53 -14.68 -6.36
C CYS A 516 20.10 -15.63 -7.43
N ASN A 517 19.44 -16.75 -7.72
CA ASN A 517 19.82 -17.67 -8.80
C ASN A 517 18.90 -17.55 -10.05
N SER A 518 17.90 -16.67 -10.03
CA SER A 518 17.08 -16.32 -11.18
C SER A 518 17.83 -15.34 -12.09
N SER A 519 17.55 -15.39 -13.39
CA SER A 519 18.10 -14.43 -14.35
C SER A 519 17.16 -13.25 -14.58
N SER A 520 17.73 -12.09 -14.93
CA SER A 520 16.97 -10.96 -15.45
C SER A 520 16.02 -11.40 -16.59
N PRO A 521 14.75 -10.94 -16.64
CA PRO A 521 14.20 -9.76 -15.94
C PRO A 521 13.56 -10.03 -14.57
N VAL A 522 13.73 -11.20 -13.95
CA VAL A 522 13.16 -11.49 -12.62
C VAL A 522 13.80 -10.56 -11.56
N PRO A 523 13.04 -9.74 -10.81
CA PRO A 523 13.62 -8.89 -9.78
C PRO A 523 14.18 -9.71 -8.62
N LEU A 524 15.19 -9.19 -7.93
CA LEU A 524 15.59 -9.73 -6.63
C LEU A 524 14.68 -9.13 -5.55
N VAL A 525 14.08 -9.97 -4.71
CA VAL A 525 13.21 -9.52 -3.63
C VAL A 525 13.95 -9.60 -2.30
N ILE A 526 14.06 -8.48 -1.61
CA ILE A 526 14.51 -8.38 -0.21
C ILE A 526 13.24 -8.43 0.64
N TYR A 527 12.93 -9.61 1.18
CA TYR A 527 11.75 -9.83 2.00
C TYR A 527 12.07 -9.56 3.47
N LEU A 528 11.30 -8.65 4.07
CA LEU A 528 11.39 -8.28 5.48
C LEU A 528 10.10 -8.71 6.21
N PRO A 529 10.15 -9.79 7.00
CA PRO A 529 8.99 -10.28 7.74
C PRO A 529 8.82 -9.62 9.12
N ASN A 530 7.59 -9.29 9.48
CA ASN A 530 7.17 -9.04 10.87
C ASN A 530 6.65 -10.35 11.51
N GLY A 531 7.53 -11.35 11.68
CA GLY A 531 7.12 -12.68 12.18
C GLY A 531 7.62 -13.03 13.59
N ALA A 532 8.51 -12.22 14.16
CA ALA A 532 8.98 -12.34 15.54
C ALA A 532 9.59 -11.02 16.01
N PRO A 533 9.62 -10.72 17.33
CA PRO A 533 10.34 -9.56 17.82
C PRO A 533 11.86 -9.70 17.58
N PRO A 534 12.55 -8.62 17.15
CA PRO A 534 13.98 -8.62 16.96
C PRO A 534 14.69 -8.71 18.32
N LEU A 535 15.88 -9.31 18.34
CA LEU A 535 16.84 -9.21 19.45
C LEU A 535 16.28 -9.57 20.84
N GLY A 536 15.30 -10.49 20.92
CA GLY A 536 14.69 -10.91 22.18
C GLY A 536 13.80 -9.86 22.86
N GLN A 537 13.39 -8.81 22.13
CA GLN A 537 12.50 -7.77 22.64
C GLN A 537 11.09 -8.29 22.91
N THR A 538 10.31 -7.51 23.68
CA THR A 538 8.85 -7.70 23.80
C THR A 538 8.18 -7.43 22.45
N PRO A 539 7.18 -8.22 22.00
CA PRO A 539 6.59 -8.08 20.67
C PRO A 539 5.62 -6.89 20.56
N LEU A 540 6.15 -5.68 20.40
CA LEU A 540 5.40 -4.44 20.23
C LEU A 540 4.77 -4.30 18.83
N THR A 541 5.30 -4.98 17.81
CA THR A 541 4.72 -5.02 16.45
C THR A 541 3.71 -6.15 16.26
N ASN A 542 3.49 -7.00 17.28
CA ASN A 542 2.41 -8.01 17.29
C ASN A 542 1.10 -7.33 17.68
N ILE A 543 0.54 -6.61 16.72
CA ILE A 543 -0.66 -5.80 16.86
C ILE A 543 -1.80 -6.52 16.13
N SER A 544 -3.01 -6.57 16.70
CA SER A 544 -4.15 -7.13 15.96
C SER A 544 -4.52 -6.27 14.76
N THR A 545 -4.91 -6.91 13.65
CA THR A 545 -5.45 -6.18 12.48
C THR A 545 -6.71 -5.39 12.84
N LEU A 546 -7.44 -5.82 13.87
CA LEU A 546 -8.67 -5.20 14.37
C LEU A 546 -8.42 -4.16 15.48
N ALA A 547 -7.17 -3.79 15.75
CA ALA A 547 -6.88 -2.69 16.66
C ALA A 547 -7.15 -1.35 15.96
N LEU A 548 -8.01 -0.52 16.57
CA LEU A 548 -8.61 0.66 15.93
C LEU A 548 -8.16 2.01 16.51
N ALA A 549 -7.38 2.00 17.60
CA ALA A 549 -6.85 3.19 18.25
C ALA A 549 -5.51 2.86 18.92
N PHE A 550 -4.62 3.85 19.02
CA PHE A 550 -3.31 3.72 19.66
C PHE A 550 -2.91 5.02 20.34
N GLN A 551 -2.32 4.91 21.52
CA GLN A 551 -1.61 6.02 22.15
C GLN A 551 -0.27 6.27 21.45
N PRO A 552 0.23 7.52 21.45
CA PRO A 552 1.50 7.87 20.81
C PRO A 552 2.68 6.99 21.23
N GLU A 553 2.77 6.62 22.52
CA GLU A 553 3.86 5.80 23.06
C GLU A 553 3.83 4.36 22.51
N GLU A 554 2.65 3.81 22.22
CA GLU A 554 2.50 2.48 21.63
C GLU A 554 3.04 2.47 20.19
N ILE A 555 2.76 3.53 19.44
CA ILE A 555 3.26 3.70 18.07
C ILE A 555 4.77 3.93 18.08
N GLU A 556 5.28 4.77 18.98
CA GLU A 556 6.72 5.02 19.10
C GLU A 556 7.47 3.71 19.38
N GLY A 557 6.98 2.91 20.32
CA GLY A 557 7.54 1.60 20.64
C GLY A 557 7.51 0.62 19.46
N ALA A 558 6.37 0.52 18.75
CA ALA A 558 6.23 -0.35 17.60
C ALA A 558 7.10 0.11 16.40
N MET A 559 7.19 1.41 16.14
CA MET A 559 8.08 1.97 15.10
C MET A 559 9.56 1.73 15.43
N ALA A 560 9.95 1.86 16.71
CA ALA A 560 11.31 1.57 17.16
C ALA A 560 11.65 0.08 16.97
N GLN A 561 10.72 -0.83 17.30
CA GLN A 561 10.91 -2.25 17.05
C GLN A 561 10.98 -2.59 15.55
N ALA A 562 10.16 -1.97 14.71
CA ALA A 562 10.25 -2.12 13.26
C ALA A 562 11.57 -1.58 12.68
N PHE A 563 12.13 -0.52 13.28
CA PHE A 563 13.46 -0.03 12.95
C PHE A 563 14.54 -1.08 13.27
N ASP A 564 14.44 -1.76 14.42
CA ASP A 564 15.35 -2.85 14.78
C ASP A 564 15.19 -4.07 13.87
N LEU A 565 13.96 -4.47 13.52
CA LEU A 565 13.68 -5.51 12.52
C LEU A 565 14.39 -5.23 11.19
N THR A 566 14.37 -3.97 10.75
CA THR A 566 14.96 -3.54 9.48
C THR A 566 16.49 -3.54 9.50
N THR A 567 17.09 -3.27 10.66
CA THR A 567 18.53 -3.03 10.80
C THR A 567 19.30 -4.22 11.39
N GLN A 568 18.62 -5.27 11.87
CA GLN A 568 19.28 -6.40 12.53
C GLN A 568 19.95 -7.42 11.60
N GLY A 569 19.53 -7.53 10.33
CA GLY A 569 19.98 -8.62 9.47
C GLY A 569 19.60 -10.02 10.01
N ILE A 570 20.42 -11.04 9.74
CA ILE A 570 20.32 -12.34 10.42
C ILE A 570 21.07 -12.22 11.74
N ALA A 571 20.36 -11.85 12.81
CA ALA A 571 20.94 -11.60 14.13
C ALA A 571 21.76 -12.80 14.63
N MET A 572 22.82 -12.51 15.39
CA MET A 572 23.73 -13.52 15.92
C MET A 572 23.72 -13.50 17.45
N GLU A 573 23.87 -14.66 18.07
CA GLU A 573 24.00 -14.78 19.52
C GLU A 573 25.48 -14.83 19.91
N THR A 574 25.94 -13.83 20.66
CA THR A 574 27.31 -13.73 21.19
C THR A 574 27.24 -13.68 22.71
N ASN A 575 27.86 -14.64 23.40
CA ASN A 575 27.89 -14.70 24.88
C ASN A 575 26.51 -14.69 25.57
N GLY A 576 25.46 -15.18 24.90
CA GLY A 576 24.09 -15.20 25.42
C GLY A 576 23.30 -13.91 25.19
N GLU A 577 23.84 -12.96 24.41
CA GLU A 577 23.17 -11.74 23.98
C GLU A 577 22.98 -11.74 22.47
N TRP A 578 21.80 -11.35 22.00
CA TRP A 578 21.50 -11.22 20.58
C TRP A 578 22.00 -9.86 20.06
N GLU A 579 22.81 -9.90 19.02
CA GLU A 579 23.42 -8.74 18.40
C GLU A 579 22.99 -8.62 16.93
N LYS A 580 22.94 -7.37 16.43
CA LYS A 580 22.70 -7.09 15.01
C LYS A 580 23.86 -7.62 14.18
N ASP A 581 23.55 -8.17 13.01
CA ASP A 581 24.56 -8.66 12.09
C ASP A 581 25.45 -7.51 11.58
N PRO A 582 26.77 -7.58 11.77
CA PRO A 582 27.68 -6.54 11.32
C PRO A 582 27.78 -6.46 9.80
N GLU A 583 27.59 -7.58 9.08
CA GLU A 583 27.67 -7.63 7.61
C GLU A 583 26.40 -7.13 6.91
N TRP A 584 25.30 -6.96 7.63
CA TRP A 584 23.99 -6.63 7.04
C TRP A 584 24.01 -5.42 6.11
N PRO A 585 24.64 -4.26 6.45
CA PRO A 585 24.69 -3.13 5.53
C PRO A 585 25.40 -3.45 4.21
N ALA A 586 26.47 -4.25 4.27
CA ALA A 586 27.20 -4.69 3.08
C ALA A 586 26.35 -5.69 2.26
N CYS A 587 25.73 -6.66 2.92
CA CYS A 587 24.86 -7.65 2.28
C CYS A 587 23.64 -7.03 1.61
N LEU A 588 23.05 -6.02 2.25
CA LEU A 588 21.95 -5.26 1.69
C LEU A 588 22.39 -4.49 0.44
N ALA A 589 23.53 -3.80 0.48
CA ALA A 589 24.08 -3.10 -0.68
C ALA A 589 24.37 -4.06 -1.84
N CYS A 590 24.89 -5.26 -1.54
CA CYS A 590 25.11 -6.32 -2.51
C CYS A 590 23.83 -6.81 -3.17
N ALA A 591 22.74 -6.96 -2.41
CA ALA A 591 21.42 -7.32 -2.93
C ALA A 591 20.84 -6.21 -3.83
N VAL A 592 20.94 -4.96 -3.38
CA VAL A 592 20.44 -3.78 -4.10
C VAL A 592 21.07 -3.64 -5.49
N VAL A 593 22.37 -3.92 -5.63
CA VAL A 593 23.05 -3.80 -6.94
C VAL A 593 23.05 -5.08 -7.77
N ASP A 594 22.49 -6.18 -7.29
CA ASP A 594 22.76 -7.51 -7.85
C ASP A 594 22.32 -7.65 -9.32
N ARG A 595 21.11 -7.17 -9.65
CA ARG A 595 20.62 -7.12 -11.04
C ARG A 595 21.34 -6.11 -11.92
N SER A 596 21.75 -4.99 -11.36
CA SER A 596 22.57 -4.01 -12.08
C SER A 596 23.93 -4.60 -12.45
N ARG A 597 24.52 -5.38 -11.54
CA ARG A 597 25.75 -6.15 -11.77
C ARG A 597 25.54 -7.22 -12.84
N GLU A 598 24.46 -8.00 -12.79
CA GLU A 598 24.16 -9.03 -13.79
C GLU A 598 24.01 -8.42 -15.19
N ARG A 599 23.29 -7.30 -15.31
CA ARG A 599 23.14 -6.52 -16.54
C ARG A 599 24.47 -6.00 -17.08
N ALA A 600 25.43 -5.70 -16.20
CA ALA A 600 26.80 -5.32 -16.56
C ALA A 600 27.72 -6.52 -16.86
N ALA A 601 27.21 -7.76 -16.81
CA ALA A 601 27.96 -9.00 -17.00
C ALA A 601 29.18 -9.14 -16.05
N VAL A 602 29.02 -8.69 -14.80
CA VAL A 602 30.04 -8.80 -13.75
C VAL A 602 29.68 -9.95 -12.81
N GLU A 603 30.65 -10.81 -12.47
CA GLU A 603 30.43 -11.93 -11.55
C GLU A 603 30.34 -11.50 -10.07
N ARG A 604 29.73 -12.35 -9.25
CA ARG A 604 29.81 -12.24 -7.78
C ARG A 604 31.24 -12.43 -7.30
N SER A 605 31.62 -11.64 -6.31
CA SER A 605 32.93 -11.72 -5.66
C SER A 605 32.89 -11.02 -4.30
N GLY A 606 33.86 -11.36 -3.45
CA GLY A 606 34.07 -10.74 -2.14
C GLY A 606 32.87 -10.93 -1.20
N VAL A 607 32.60 -9.92 -0.37
CA VAL A 607 31.51 -9.97 0.63
C VAL A 607 30.14 -10.22 -0.02
N CYS A 608 29.91 -9.80 -1.26
CA CYS A 608 28.63 -10.06 -1.92
C CYS A 608 28.40 -11.54 -2.25
N GLU A 609 29.46 -12.31 -2.50
CA GLU A 609 29.31 -13.76 -2.72
C GLU A 609 28.91 -14.46 -1.41
N SER A 610 29.57 -14.14 -0.30
CA SER A 610 29.22 -14.69 1.02
C SER A 610 27.84 -14.24 1.49
N CYS A 611 27.47 -12.98 1.25
CA CYS A 611 26.15 -12.47 1.57
C CYS A 611 25.04 -13.23 0.83
N MET A 612 25.20 -13.49 -0.47
CA MET A 612 24.21 -14.25 -1.24
C MET A 612 24.11 -15.70 -0.74
N LEU A 613 25.23 -16.33 -0.38
CA LEU A 613 25.21 -17.67 0.22
C LEU A 613 24.48 -17.70 1.56
N ARG A 614 24.48 -16.60 2.32
CA ARG A 614 23.89 -16.54 3.66
C ARG A 614 22.44 -16.10 3.67
N TYR A 615 22.07 -15.14 2.83
CA TYR A 615 20.75 -14.52 2.83
C TYR A 615 19.81 -15.07 1.75
N CYS A 616 20.34 -15.72 0.71
CA CYS A 616 19.47 -16.23 -0.34
C CYS A 616 18.68 -17.45 0.13
N TRP A 617 17.38 -17.45 -0.16
CA TRP A 617 16.57 -18.64 -0.05
C TRP A 617 16.87 -19.57 -1.23
N SER A 618 17.61 -20.65 -0.93
CA SER A 618 18.08 -21.74 -1.82
C SER A 618 19.18 -21.43 -2.84
#